data_AF-H4F819-F1
#
_entry.id   AF-H4F819-F1
#
_cell.length_a   1.000
_cell.length_b   1.000
_cell.length_c   1.000
_cell.angle_alpha   90.00
_cell.angle_beta   90.00
_cell.angle_gamma   90.00
#
_symmetry.space_group_name_H-M   'P 1'
#
loop_
_entity.id
_entity.type
_entity.pdbx_description
1 polymer ?
#
loop_
_entity_poly.entity_id
_entity_poly.type
_entity_poly.pdbx_seq_one_letter_code
_entity_poly.pdbx_strand_id
1 'polypeptide(L)'
;MVDPVTRISRTDQSVPTQISQTLSIRSDSENAWVAARQSKISDDLLELHKIALEELARRKEQDGGVEPDEQRGHARQWSEHLGAFKETEDAEQPPRLSGESERIGTQNFDEDTPFGERVAIL
;
A
#
# COMPACT_ATOMS: atom_id res chain seq x y z
N MET A 1 51.97 -19.64 -20.70
CA MET A 1 52.26 -19.76 -19.26
C MET A 1 51.00 -19.29 -18.56
N VAL A 2 50.36 -20.13 -17.75
CA VAL A 2 49.04 -19.84 -17.16
C VAL A 2 49.22 -19.62 -15.67
N ASP A 3 48.66 -18.54 -15.14
CA ASP A 3 48.77 -18.19 -13.72
C ASP A 3 47.94 -19.13 -12.84
N PRO A 4 48.44 -19.53 -11.66
CA PRO A 4 47.73 -20.40 -10.75
C PRO A 4 46.54 -19.69 -10.10
N VAL A 5 45.37 -20.33 -10.14
CA VAL A 5 44.13 -19.83 -9.53
C VAL A 5 44.26 -19.87 -8.01
N THR A 6 44.01 -18.74 -7.34
CA THR A 6 44.00 -18.63 -5.88
C THR A 6 42.76 -19.30 -5.30
N ARG A 7 42.94 -20.05 -4.22
CA ARG A 7 41.86 -20.77 -3.55
C ARG A 7 41.00 -19.76 -2.75
N ILE A 8 39.71 -19.69 -3.05
CA ILE A 8 38.73 -18.89 -2.31
C ILE A 8 38.59 -19.40 -0.87
N SER A 9 38.84 -18.52 0.09
CA SER A 9 38.70 -18.79 1.52
C SER A 9 37.22 -18.73 1.94
N ARG A 10 36.87 -19.53 2.95
CA ARG A 10 35.52 -19.61 3.51
C ARG A 10 35.13 -18.27 4.15
N THR A 11 34.03 -17.69 3.70
CA THR A 11 33.39 -16.52 4.30
C THR A 11 32.83 -16.90 5.68
N ASP A 12 33.06 -16.06 6.69
CA ASP A 12 32.51 -16.27 8.04
C ASP A 12 30.97 -16.29 8.03
N GLN A 13 30.39 -17.07 8.94
CA GLN A 13 28.94 -17.14 9.08
C GLN A 13 28.37 -15.78 9.49
N SER A 14 27.29 -15.34 8.85
CA SER A 14 26.56 -14.14 9.23
C SER A 14 26.06 -14.25 10.67
N VAL A 15 26.21 -13.18 11.45
CA VAL A 15 25.68 -13.09 12.82
C VAL A 15 24.15 -13.27 12.79
N PRO A 16 23.57 -14.13 13.63
CA PRO A 16 22.13 -14.30 13.70
C PRO A 16 21.46 -13.01 14.18
N THR A 17 20.37 -12.63 13.52
CA THR A 17 19.57 -11.46 13.88
C THR A 17 19.03 -11.65 15.31
N GLN A 18 19.39 -10.75 16.23
CA GLN A 18 18.78 -10.73 17.57
C GLN A 18 17.34 -10.22 17.46
N ILE A 19 16.38 -11.06 17.82
CA ILE A 19 14.97 -10.68 17.95
C ILE A 19 14.74 -10.34 19.42
N SER A 20 14.85 -9.06 19.76
CA SER A 20 14.49 -8.57 21.09
C SER A 20 12.99 -8.74 21.30
N GLN A 21 12.59 -9.53 22.30
CA GLN A 21 11.19 -9.67 22.68
C GLN A 21 10.78 -8.47 23.53
N THR A 22 10.18 -7.45 22.91
CA THR A 22 9.66 -6.28 23.63
C THR A 22 8.29 -6.60 24.24
N LEU A 23 8.18 -6.60 25.57
CA LEU A 23 6.94 -6.90 26.29
C LEU A 23 5.90 -5.76 26.24
N SER A 24 6.26 -4.57 25.77
CA SER A 24 5.33 -3.44 25.67
C SER A 24 5.70 -2.42 24.60
N ILE A 25 4.83 -2.33 23.59
CA ILE A 25 4.97 -1.43 22.42
C ILE A 25 4.93 0.06 22.82
N ARG A 26 4.32 0.39 23.97
CA ARG A 26 4.18 1.78 24.45
C ARG A 26 5.32 2.24 25.36
N SER A 27 6.09 1.31 25.92
CA SER A 27 7.11 1.60 26.95
C SER A 27 8.53 1.57 26.39
N ASP A 28 8.75 0.78 25.32
CA ASP A 28 10.04 0.71 24.67
C ASP A 28 10.29 1.93 23.78
N SER A 29 11.44 2.57 23.96
CA SER A 29 11.87 3.71 23.15
C SER A 29 12.01 3.33 21.67
N GLU A 30 12.39 2.09 21.37
CA GLU A 30 12.50 1.56 20.01
C GLU A 30 11.14 1.40 19.31
N ASN A 31 10.06 1.26 20.08
CA ASN A 31 8.70 1.05 19.57
C ASN A 31 7.81 2.31 19.61
N ALA A 32 8.34 3.43 20.12
CA ALA A 32 7.59 4.68 20.26
C ALA A 32 7.01 5.19 18.93
N TRP A 33 7.74 5.02 17.82
CA TRP A 33 7.27 5.41 16.48
C TRP A 33 6.10 4.53 15.99
N VAL A 34 6.11 3.23 16.31
CA VAL A 34 5.02 2.30 16.00
C VAL A 34 3.77 2.71 16.78
N ALA A 35 3.93 2.99 18.07
CA ALA A 35 2.82 3.43 18.92
C ALA A 35 2.19 4.74 18.41
N ALA A 36 3.01 5.73 18.03
CA ALA A 36 2.52 6.98 17.45
C ALA A 36 1.76 6.76 16.14
N ARG A 37 2.28 5.90 15.26
CA ARG A 37 1.61 5.57 13.98
C ARG A 37 0.28 4.86 14.20
N GLN A 38 0.23 3.91 15.13
CA GLN A 38 -0.98 3.17 15.49
C GLN A 38 -2.03 4.08 16.14
N SER A 39 -1.61 5.05 16.96
CA SER A 39 -2.52 6.08 17.50
C SER A 39 -3.18 6.86 16.37
N LYS A 40 -2.37 7.38 15.43
CA LYS A 40 -2.90 8.17 14.31
C LYS A 40 -3.89 7.39 13.45
N ILE A 41 -3.59 6.13 13.14
CA ILE A 41 -4.49 5.26 12.38
C ILE A 41 -5.79 5.02 13.15
N SER A 42 -5.69 4.79 14.46
CA SER A 42 -6.87 4.55 15.30
C SER A 42 -7.78 5.78 15.35
N ASP A 43 -7.19 6.97 15.47
CA ASP A 43 -7.93 8.23 15.50
C ASP A 43 -8.66 8.49 14.17
N ASP A 44 -7.97 8.29 13.04
CA ASP A 44 -8.54 8.44 11.70
C ASP A 44 -9.69 7.45 11.44
N LEU A 45 -9.54 6.18 11.85
CA LEU A 45 -10.61 5.19 11.75
C LEU A 45 -11.84 5.56 12.58
N LEU A 46 -11.64 6.14 13.77
CA LEU A 46 -12.75 6.61 14.60
C LEU A 46 -13.46 7.82 13.97
N GLU A 47 -12.72 8.70 13.32
CA GLU A 47 -13.29 9.84 12.60
C GLU A 47 -14.13 9.36 11.40
N LEU A 48 -13.57 8.49 10.57
CA LEU A 48 -14.29 7.87 9.45
C LEU A 48 -15.56 7.15 9.91
N HIS A 49 -15.50 6.43 11.04
CA HIS A 49 -16.67 5.75 11.60
C HIS A 49 -17.77 6.73 12.03
N LYS A 50 -17.40 7.88 12.62
CA LYS A 50 -18.37 8.93 12.97
C LYS A 50 -19.04 9.51 11.73
N ILE A 51 -18.26 9.83 10.70
CA ILE A 51 -18.78 10.35 9.42
C ILE A 51 -19.74 9.34 8.79
N ALA A 52 -19.39 8.05 8.79
CA ALA A 52 -20.25 7.00 8.25
C ALA A 52 -21.60 6.92 8.99
N LEU A 53 -21.60 7.03 10.32
CA LEU A 53 -22.83 7.04 11.11
C LEU A 53 -23.69 8.29 10.83
N GLU A 54 -23.07 9.46 10.71
CA GLU A 54 -23.76 10.70 10.39
C GLU A 54 -24.41 10.64 9.00
N GLU A 55 -23.71 10.12 7.99
CA GLU A 55 -24.25 9.93 6.64
C GLU A 55 -25.39 8.90 6.63
N LEU A 56 -25.30 7.82 7.41
CA LEU A 56 -26.40 6.87 7.57
C LEU A 56 -27.63 7.52 8.21
N ALA A 57 -27.44 8.37 9.23
CA ALA A 57 -28.54 9.10 9.84
C ALA A 57 -29.18 10.07 8.84
N ARG A 58 -28.37 10.83 8.10
CA ARG A 58 -28.82 11.76 7.04
C ARG A 58 -29.62 11.03 5.96
N ARG A 59 -29.16 9.86 5.51
CA ARG A 59 -29.88 9.03 4.53
C ARG A 59 -31.20 8.53 5.08
N LYS A 60 -31.24 8.06 6.33
CA LYS A 60 -32.47 7.59 6.97
C LYS A 60 -33.54 8.68 7.09
N GLU A 61 -33.13 9.92 7.33
CA GLU A 61 -34.04 11.07 7.34
C GLU A 61 -34.56 11.42 5.93
N GLN A 62 -33.77 11.18 4.88
CA GLN A 62 -34.16 11.42 3.48
C GLN A 62 -35.04 10.30 2.90
N ASP A 63 -34.83 9.05 3.32
CA ASP A 63 -35.56 7.85 2.86
C ASP A 63 -36.88 7.61 3.62
N GLY A 64 -37.46 8.64 4.25
CA GLY A 64 -38.70 8.58 5.03
C GLY A 64 -39.98 8.31 4.22
N GLY A 65 -40.01 7.27 3.38
CA GLY A 65 -41.23 6.86 2.67
C GLY A 65 -41.13 5.82 1.56
N VAL A 66 -40.10 4.97 1.47
CA VAL A 66 -40.08 3.88 0.48
C VAL A 66 -39.93 2.54 1.20
N GLU A 67 -40.97 1.70 1.11
CA GLU A 67 -40.99 0.30 1.54
C GLU A 67 -39.74 -0.46 1.00
N PRO A 68 -39.22 -1.44 1.74
CA PRO A 68 -38.02 -2.16 1.33
C PRO A 68 -38.37 -3.09 0.17
N ASP A 69 -38.21 -2.61 -1.06
CA ASP A 69 -38.21 -3.48 -2.23
C ASP A 69 -37.02 -4.45 -2.09
N GLU A 70 -37.31 -5.75 -2.19
CA GLU A 70 -36.42 -6.89 -1.90
C GLU A 70 -35.30 -7.06 -2.95
N GLN A 71 -34.61 -5.98 -3.31
CA GLN A 71 -33.49 -5.99 -4.25
C GLN A 71 -32.40 -5.00 -3.81
N ARG A 72 -31.72 -5.31 -2.69
CA ARG A 72 -30.34 -4.86 -2.49
C ARG A 72 -29.45 -6.05 -2.18
N GLY A 73 -29.37 -6.95 -3.16
CA GLY A 73 -28.18 -7.77 -3.32
C GLY A 73 -26.97 -6.85 -3.52
N HIS A 74 -25.84 -7.25 -2.94
CA HIS A 74 -24.50 -6.69 -3.16
C HIS A 74 -24.05 -5.50 -2.29
N ALA A 75 -24.20 -5.60 -0.97
CA ALA A 75 -23.31 -4.90 -0.04
C ALA A 75 -21.98 -5.65 0.15
N ARG A 76 -21.22 -5.85 -0.95
CA ARG A 76 -19.78 -6.17 -0.93
C ARG A 76 -19.14 -5.70 -2.24
N GLN A 77 -19.02 -4.39 -2.43
CA GLN A 77 -18.23 -3.83 -3.51
C GLN A 77 -16.91 -3.32 -2.93
N TRP A 78 -16.05 -4.25 -2.53
CA TRP A 78 -14.61 -4.00 -2.29
C TRP A 78 -13.86 -3.86 -3.63
N SER A 79 -14.51 -3.30 -4.65
CA SER A 79 -14.06 -3.31 -6.04
C SER A 79 -14.73 -2.17 -6.80
N GLU A 80 -14.43 -0.94 -6.38
CA GLU A 80 -14.36 0.20 -7.30
C GLU A 80 -12.90 0.66 -7.33
N HIS A 81 -12.07 -0.26 -7.81
CA HIS A 81 -10.73 0.07 -8.25
C HIS A 81 -10.91 0.94 -9.50
N LEU A 82 -10.53 2.23 -9.40
CA LEU A 82 -10.21 3.15 -10.50
C LEU A 82 -11.33 3.44 -11.52
N GLY A 83 -12.05 4.54 -11.35
CA GLY A 83 -12.97 4.96 -12.42
C GLY A 83 -13.69 6.28 -12.20
N ALA A 84 -12.95 7.39 -12.10
CA ALA A 84 -13.30 8.71 -12.66
C ALA A 84 -12.34 9.77 -12.13
N PHE A 85 -11.11 9.81 -12.66
CA PHE A 85 -10.32 11.04 -12.56
C PHE A 85 -10.93 12.06 -13.52
N LYS A 86 -11.75 12.94 -12.99
CA LYS A 86 -12.08 14.20 -13.66
C LYS A 86 -10.82 15.05 -13.53
N GLU A 87 -10.11 15.19 -14.64
CA GLU A 87 -8.93 16.04 -14.76
C GLU A 87 -9.38 17.49 -14.51
N THR A 88 -9.13 17.96 -13.29
CA THR A 88 -9.06 19.39 -13.00
C THR A 88 -7.60 19.78 -13.16
N GLU A 89 -7.31 20.42 -14.28
CA GLU A 89 -6.10 21.23 -14.45
C GLU A 89 -5.94 22.19 -13.26
N ASP A 90 -4.68 22.44 -12.91
CA ASP A 90 -4.21 23.39 -11.88
C ASP A 90 -4.34 22.98 -10.41
N ALA A 91 -3.52 22.01 -10.01
CA ALA A 91 -2.83 22.07 -8.72
C ALA A 91 -1.38 21.64 -8.92
N GLU A 92 -0.44 22.51 -8.56
CA GLU A 92 1.01 22.25 -8.62
C GLU A 92 1.33 20.92 -7.91
N GLN A 93 1.57 19.88 -8.71
CA GLN A 93 1.91 18.57 -8.18
C GLN A 93 3.33 18.63 -7.59
N PRO A 94 3.57 18.09 -6.39
CA PRO A 94 4.92 18.00 -5.84
C PRO A 94 5.81 17.22 -6.82
N PRO A 95 7.11 17.56 -6.94
CA PRO A 95 8.01 16.92 -7.88
C PRO A 95 8.03 15.40 -7.62
N ARG A 96 7.50 14.64 -8.58
CA ARG A 96 7.48 13.17 -8.53
C ARG A 96 8.92 12.67 -8.60
N LEU A 97 9.34 11.93 -7.58
CA LEU A 97 10.75 11.57 -7.33
C LEU A 97 11.38 10.57 -8.33
N SER A 98 10.73 10.19 -9.43
CA SER A 98 11.35 9.25 -10.38
C SER A 98 10.83 9.29 -11.82
N GLY A 99 9.84 10.11 -12.20
CA GLY A 99 9.28 10.08 -13.56
C GLY A 99 8.67 8.73 -14.00
N GLU A 100 8.69 7.72 -13.11
CA GLU A 100 8.21 6.36 -13.38
C GLU A 100 6.70 6.33 -13.56
N SER A 101 5.97 7.18 -12.84
CA SER A 101 4.50 7.26 -12.91
C SER A 101 3.99 7.63 -14.30
N GLU A 102 4.78 8.36 -15.09
CA GLU A 102 4.42 8.76 -16.46
C GLU A 102 4.51 7.59 -17.45
N ARG A 103 5.29 6.56 -17.12
CA ARG A 103 5.50 5.38 -17.98
C ARG A 103 4.47 4.29 -17.75
N ILE A 104 3.79 4.28 -16.60
CA ILE A 104 2.79 3.26 -16.27
C ILE A 104 1.55 3.43 -17.15
N GLY A 105 1.19 2.38 -17.90
CA GLY A 105 -0.03 2.35 -18.72
C GLY A 105 0.08 2.99 -20.12
N THR A 106 1.25 3.50 -20.51
CA THR A 106 1.50 4.02 -21.88
C THR A 106 1.90 2.94 -22.87
N GLN A 107 2.48 1.84 -22.38
CA GLN A 107 2.97 0.74 -23.20
C GLN A 107 2.02 -0.46 -23.12
N ASN A 108 1.50 -0.88 -24.28
CA ASN A 108 0.75 -2.13 -24.41
C ASN A 108 1.74 -3.30 -24.42
N PHE A 109 1.51 -4.27 -23.56
CA PHE A 109 2.26 -5.52 -23.51
C PHE A 109 1.49 -6.57 -24.31
N ASP A 110 1.99 -6.91 -25.50
CA ASP A 110 1.51 -8.00 -26.35
C ASP A 110 2.37 -9.27 -26.16
N GLU A 111 2.02 -10.34 -26.87
CA GLU A 111 2.73 -11.62 -26.82
C GLU A 111 4.19 -11.53 -27.29
N ASP A 112 4.55 -10.47 -28.03
CA ASP A 112 5.88 -10.23 -28.58
C ASP A 112 6.73 -9.30 -27.70
N THR A 113 6.23 -8.88 -26.53
CA THR A 113 6.97 -7.96 -25.67
C THR A 113 8.22 -8.63 -25.08
N PRO A 114 9.44 -8.10 -25.34
CA PRO A 114 10.67 -8.74 -24.88
C PRO A 114 10.81 -8.65 -23.35
N PHE A 115 11.07 -9.78 -22.71
CA PHE A 115 11.51 -9.82 -21.32
C PHE A 115 12.99 -9.41 -21.29
N GLY A 116 13.31 -8.36 -20.53
CA GLY A 116 14.68 -7.82 -20.45
C GLY A 116 15.76 -8.87 -20.14
N GLU A 117 17.01 -8.53 -20.42
CA GLU A 117 18.15 -9.44 -20.30
C GLU A 117 18.39 -9.90 -18.86
N ARG A 118 18.51 -11.21 -18.64
CA ARG A 118 18.81 -11.82 -17.33
C ARG A 118 20.21 -12.39 -17.39
N VAL A 119 21.13 -11.84 -16.60
CA VAL A 119 22.48 -12.38 -16.44
C VAL A 119 22.52 -13.25 -15.20
N ALA A 120 22.92 -14.51 -15.35
CA ALA A 120 23.22 -15.37 -14.22
C ALA A 120 24.59 -15.00 -13.65
N ILE A 121 24.66 -14.72 -12.36
CA ILE A 121 25.94 -14.54 -11.65
C ILE A 121 26.33 -15.94 -11.15
N LEU A 122 27.42 -16.48 -11.71
CA LEU A 122 27.99 -17.79 -11.40
C LEU A 122 29.08 -17.67 -10.32
#